data_AF-A0A327Z0M7-F1
#
_entry.id   AF-A0A327Z0M7-F1
#
_cell.length_a   1.000
_cell.length_b   1.000
_cell.length_c   1.000
_cell.angle_alpha   90.00
_cell.angle_beta   90.00
_cell.angle_gamma   90.00
#
_symmetry.space_group_name_H-M   'P 1'
#
loop_
_entity.id
_entity.type
_entity.pdbx_description
1 polymer ?
#
loop_
_entity_poly.entity_id
_entity_poly.type
_entity_poly.pdbx_seq_one_letter_code
_entity_poly.pdbx_strand_id
1 'polypeptide(L)'
;MAVAGTNVTGLVFVGAFAPVAGESAVELSGKFPGSTLGEALAPVGLPGGGTDLYIQQGRYHHQFAADSSPELAAVMAVTQRPITDAALNEASGEPAWQSLPSWFLFGSEDLNIPVAAHRFMAERAGSRHTVELAGGSHTVAIPEAAALVDLIREATTKAN
;
A
#
# COMPACT_ATOMS: atom_id res chain seq x y z
N MET A 1 -9.81 -0.41 3.85
CA MET A 1 -9.59 -1.68 3.12
C MET A 1 -10.74 -1.98 2.19
N ALA A 2 -10.53 -2.85 1.19
CA ALA A 2 -11.60 -3.30 0.31
C ALA A 2 -12.64 -4.11 1.09
N VAL A 3 -13.87 -3.62 1.10
CA VAL A 3 -15.06 -4.30 1.63
C VAL A 3 -15.83 -4.85 0.44
N ALA A 4 -16.44 -6.03 0.59
CA ALA A 4 -17.19 -6.65 -0.49
C ALA A 4 -18.39 -5.77 -0.88
N GLY A 5 -18.53 -5.50 -2.18
CA GLY A 5 -19.67 -4.80 -2.77
C GLY A 5 -20.27 -5.66 -3.88
N THR A 6 -21.58 -5.54 -4.14
CA THR A 6 -22.29 -6.35 -5.15
C THR A 6 -21.84 -6.06 -6.59
N ASN A 7 -21.09 -4.98 -6.80
CA ASN A 7 -20.55 -4.54 -8.08
C ASN A 7 -19.03 -4.79 -8.22
N VAL A 8 -18.42 -5.52 -7.28
CA VAL A 8 -16.98 -5.83 -7.30
C VAL A 8 -16.78 -7.28 -7.72
N THR A 9 -16.04 -7.52 -8.79
CA THR A 9 -15.76 -8.85 -9.32
C THR A 9 -14.34 -9.34 -8.99
N GLY A 10 -13.42 -8.43 -8.64
CA GLY A 10 -12.05 -8.77 -8.30
C GLY A 10 -11.31 -7.61 -7.65
N LEU A 11 -10.16 -7.91 -7.04
CA LEU A 11 -9.38 -6.96 -6.25
C LEU A 11 -7.94 -6.89 -6.77
N VAL A 12 -7.44 -5.68 -7.04
CA VAL A 12 -6.02 -5.46 -7.35
C VAL A 12 -5.40 -4.62 -6.24
N PHE A 13 -4.51 -5.23 -5.46
CA PHE A 13 -3.75 -4.59 -4.39
C PHE A 13 -2.45 -4.04 -4.97
N VAL A 14 -2.22 -2.74 -4.83
CA VAL A 14 -1.09 -2.03 -5.44
C VAL A 14 -0.31 -1.31 -4.33
N GLY A 15 0.87 -1.81 -3.96
CA GLY A 15 1.61 -1.29 -2.82
C GLY A 15 0.75 -1.22 -1.54
N ALA A 16 -0.17 -2.17 -1.36
CA ALA A 16 -1.27 -2.04 -0.42
C ALA A 16 -1.31 -3.18 0.61
N PHE A 17 -1.86 -2.88 1.78
CA PHE A 17 -2.19 -3.90 2.76
C PHE A 17 -3.43 -4.72 2.33
N ALA A 18 -3.37 -6.05 2.56
CA ALA A 18 -4.53 -6.94 2.56
C ALA A 18 -4.69 -7.65 3.92
N PRO A 19 -5.14 -6.93 4.97
CA PRO A 19 -5.36 -7.49 6.31
C PRO A 19 -6.42 -8.60 6.36
N VAL A 20 -6.39 -9.43 7.41
CA VAL A 20 -7.57 -10.14 7.91
C VAL A 20 -8.27 -9.32 8.98
N ALA A 21 -9.54 -9.60 9.25
CA ALA A 21 -10.31 -8.92 10.29
C ALA A 21 -9.54 -8.85 11.62
N GLY A 22 -9.52 -7.66 12.23
CA GLY A 22 -8.79 -7.39 13.46
C GLY A 22 -7.36 -6.87 13.27
N GLU A 23 -6.69 -7.13 12.14
CA GLU A 23 -5.34 -6.59 11.88
C GLU A 23 -5.42 -5.10 11.48
N SER A 24 -4.42 -4.33 11.89
CA SER A 24 -4.21 -2.93 11.50
C SER A 24 -3.03 -2.75 10.52
N ALA A 25 -2.93 -1.59 9.88
CA ALA A 25 -1.83 -1.28 8.97
C ALA A 25 -0.47 -1.18 9.70
N VAL A 26 -0.46 -0.62 10.92
CA VAL A 26 0.76 -0.52 11.75
C VAL A 26 1.28 -1.89 12.14
N GLU A 27 0.40 -2.79 12.58
CA GLU A 27 0.79 -4.15 12.94
C GLU A 27 1.41 -4.89 11.74
N LEU A 28 0.83 -4.73 10.55
CA LEU A 28 1.35 -5.37 9.33
C LEU A 28 2.68 -4.76 8.85
N SER A 29 2.83 -3.44 8.93
CA SER A 29 4.09 -2.76 8.60
C SER A 29 5.23 -3.18 9.54
N GLY A 30 4.91 -3.45 10.82
CA GLY A 30 5.88 -3.92 11.82
C GLY A 30 6.06 -5.43 11.91
N LYS A 31 5.29 -6.23 11.14
CA LYS A 31 5.29 -7.70 11.25
C LYS A 31 6.60 -8.35 10.79
N PHE A 32 7.29 -7.71 9.85
CA PHE A 32 8.56 -8.15 9.28
C PHE A 32 9.57 -7.01 9.28
N PRO A 33 10.89 -7.29 9.34
CA PRO A 33 11.90 -6.24 9.22
C PRO A 33 11.85 -5.57 7.85
N GLY A 34 12.16 -4.28 7.80
CA GLY A 34 12.34 -3.52 6.55
C GLY A 34 11.62 -2.18 6.50
N SER A 35 10.59 -1.98 7.32
CA SER A 35 9.85 -0.71 7.34
C SER A 35 10.63 0.34 8.13
N THR A 36 10.83 1.51 7.52
CA THR A 36 11.40 2.70 8.18
C THR A 36 10.37 3.82 8.32
N LEU A 37 9.11 3.57 7.95
CA LEU A 37 8.06 4.59 7.88
C LEU A 37 7.88 5.32 9.21
N GLY A 38 7.87 4.61 10.34
CA GLY A 38 7.69 5.23 11.66
C GLY A 38 8.70 6.35 11.96
N GLU A 39 9.93 6.23 11.46
CA GLU A 39 10.98 7.25 11.63
C GLU A 39 10.83 8.44 10.68
N ALA A 40 10.14 8.23 9.55
CA ALA A 40 9.95 9.24 8.52
C ALA A 40 8.67 10.07 8.70
N LEU A 41 7.79 9.69 9.62
CA LEU A 41 6.54 10.40 9.89
C LEU A 41 6.76 11.64 10.76
N ALA A 42 5.94 12.66 10.54
CA ALA A 42 5.81 13.85 11.37
C ALA A 42 4.34 14.04 11.75
N PRO A 43 4.01 14.09 13.06
CA PRO A 43 2.65 14.31 13.52
C PRO A 43 2.24 15.78 13.41
N VAL A 44 0.98 16.00 13.06
CA VAL A 44 0.32 17.30 13.03
C VAL A 44 -1.00 17.17 13.78
N GLY A 45 -1.12 17.88 14.91
CA GLY A 45 -2.36 17.90 15.68
C GLY A 45 -3.48 18.61 14.92
N LEU A 46 -4.68 18.03 14.92
CA LEU A 46 -5.83 18.59 14.23
C LEU A 46 -6.70 19.47 15.13
N PRO A 47 -7.34 20.53 14.59
CA PRO A 47 -8.40 21.25 15.29
C PRO A 47 -9.54 20.29 15.65
N GLY A 48 -9.90 20.21 16.93
CA GLY A 48 -10.92 19.28 17.42
C GLY A 48 -10.37 17.95 17.96
N GLY A 49 -9.05 17.76 17.96
CA GLY A 49 -8.39 16.57 18.49
C GLY A 49 -8.01 15.56 17.40
N GLY A 50 -7.13 14.63 17.76
CA GLY A 50 -6.52 13.68 16.82
C GLY A 50 -5.24 14.23 16.17
N THR A 51 -4.59 13.34 15.42
CA THR A 51 -3.28 13.57 14.81
C THR A 51 -3.29 13.05 13.39
N ASP A 52 -2.85 13.89 12.47
CA ASP A 52 -2.50 13.51 11.11
C ASP A 52 -1.00 13.26 11.03
N LEU A 53 -0.61 12.32 10.17
CA LEU A 53 0.77 11.93 9.94
C LEU A 53 1.14 12.23 8.49
N TYR A 54 2.26 12.92 8.33
CA TYR A 54 2.88 13.19 7.03
C TYR A 54 4.24 12.52 6.96
N ILE A 55 4.63 12.06 5.78
CA ILE A 55 6.04 11.76 5.55
C ILE A 55 6.77 13.10 5.47
N GLN A 56 7.83 13.25 6.27
CA GLN A 56 8.66 14.46 6.29
C GLN A 56 9.13 14.81 4.87
N GLN A 57 8.94 16.07 4.45
CA GLN A 57 9.24 16.54 3.09
C GLN A 57 10.63 16.09 2.60
N GLY A 58 11.68 16.33 3.42
CA GLY A 58 13.06 15.95 3.07
C GLY A 58 13.35 14.45 3.06
N ARG A 59 12.44 13.62 3.58
CA ARG A 59 12.56 12.15 3.58
C ARG A 59 11.66 11.49 2.54
N TYR A 60 10.69 12.23 1.98
CA TYR A 60 9.63 11.68 1.13
C TYR A 60 10.17 10.89 -0.07
N HIS A 61 11.15 11.47 -0.78
CA HIS A 61 11.70 10.83 -1.97
C HIS A 61 12.25 9.43 -1.65
N HIS A 62 13.18 9.34 -0.71
CA HIS A 62 13.76 8.06 -0.29
C HIS A 62 12.72 7.12 0.33
N GLN A 63 11.83 7.63 1.19
CA GLN A 63 10.90 6.80 1.97
C GLN A 63 9.77 6.21 1.13
N PHE A 64 9.26 6.93 0.13
CA PHE A 64 7.98 6.63 -0.52
C PHE A 64 8.11 6.48 -2.05
N ALA A 65 9.08 7.16 -2.66
CA ALA A 65 9.15 7.34 -4.11
C ALA A 65 10.56 7.19 -4.69
N ALA A 66 11.38 6.32 -4.10
CA ALA A 66 12.81 6.22 -4.40
C ALA A 66 13.12 5.89 -5.88
N ASP A 67 12.18 5.26 -6.57
CA ASP A 67 12.21 4.90 -7.99
C ASP A 67 11.67 5.99 -8.93
N SER A 68 11.20 7.12 -8.39
CA SER A 68 10.76 8.29 -9.16
C SER A 68 11.87 9.32 -9.33
N SER A 69 11.78 10.14 -10.38
CA SER A 69 12.67 11.31 -10.55
C SER A 69 12.54 12.28 -9.36
N PRO A 70 13.61 12.99 -8.96
CA PRO A 70 13.56 13.99 -7.89
C PRO A 70 12.46 15.04 -8.07
N GLU A 71 12.22 15.50 -9.31
CA GLU A 71 11.22 16.52 -9.62
C GLU A 71 9.80 16.01 -9.34
N LEU A 72 9.48 14.81 -9.80
CA LEU A 72 8.19 14.17 -9.54
C LEU A 72 8.01 13.88 -8.04
N ALA A 73 9.03 13.34 -7.38
CA ALA A 73 9.00 13.07 -5.95
C ALA A 73 8.79 14.34 -5.11
N ALA A 74 9.38 15.47 -5.53
CA ALA A 74 9.16 16.77 -4.88
C ALA A 74 7.70 17.24 -5.03
N VAL A 75 7.10 17.08 -6.21
CA VAL A 75 5.67 17.37 -6.42
C VAL A 75 4.79 16.47 -5.56
N MET A 76 5.07 15.16 -5.53
CA MET A 76 4.34 14.21 -4.69
C MET A 76 4.47 14.55 -3.20
N ALA A 77 5.66 14.95 -2.75
CA ALA A 77 5.89 15.33 -1.36
C ALA A 77 5.06 16.54 -0.92
N VAL A 78 4.96 17.59 -1.75
CA VAL A 78 4.16 18.79 -1.42
C VAL A 78 2.66 18.59 -1.58
N THR A 79 2.25 17.64 -2.44
CA THR A 79 0.83 17.32 -2.69
C THR A 79 0.32 16.14 -1.86
N GLN A 80 1.18 15.50 -1.06
CA GLN A 80 0.79 14.37 -0.22
C GLN A 80 -0.38 14.76 0.67
N ARG A 81 -1.33 13.85 0.82
CA ARG A 81 -2.42 14.00 1.79
C ARG A 81 -2.02 13.28 3.08
N PRO A 82 -2.34 13.86 4.25
CA PRO A 82 -2.08 13.18 5.51
C PRO A 82 -2.87 11.89 5.61
N ILE A 83 -2.35 10.98 6.43
CA ILE A 83 -3.13 9.88 6.99
C ILE A 83 -3.39 10.15 8.46
N THR A 84 -4.63 9.98 8.91
CA THR A 84 -4.94 10.10 10.34
C THR A 84 -4.34 8.91 11.08
N ASP A 85 -3.65 9.18 12.19
CA ASP A 85 -2.99 8.17 13.03
C ASP A 85 -3.96 7.05 13.46
N ALA A 86 -5.20 7.43 13.81
CA ALA A 86 -6.24 6.48 14.15
C ALA A 86 -6.53 5.47 13.01
N ALA A 87 -6.49 5.88 11.74
CA ALA A 87 -6.78 5.01 10.61
C ALA A 87 -5.67 3.97 10.37
N LEU A 88 -4.42 4.28 10.76
CA LEU A 88 -3.30 3.34 10.69
C LEU A 88 -3.39 2.25 11.77
N ASN A 89 -3.95 2.59 12.91
CA ASN A 89 -4.12 1.72 14.07
C ASN A 89 -5.49 1.04 14.15
N GLU A 90 -6.44 1.46 13.31
CA GLU A 90 -7.80 0.90 13.30
C GLU A 90 -7.78 -0.57 12.87
N ALA A 91 -8.46 -1.40 13.66
CA ALA A 91 -8.66 -2.80 13.34
C ALA A 91 -9.55 -2.94 12.09
N SER A 92 -9.08 -3.70 11.12
CA SER A 92 -9.82 -3.95 9.90
C SER A 92 -11.07 -4.80 10.10
N GLY A 93 -12.04 -4.62 9.21
CA GLY A 93 -13.21 -5.50 9.08
C GLY A 93 -12.95 -6.75 8.23
N GLU A 94 -14.02 -7.48 7.94
CA GLU A 94 -13.95 -8.69 7.12
C GLU A 94 -13.37 -8.41 5.72
N PRO A 95 -12.32 -9.14 5.30
CA PRO A 95 -11.65 -8.87 4.04
C PRO A 95 -12.42 -9.39 2.84
N ALA A 96 -12.63 -8.54 1.84
CA ALA A 96 -13.27 -8.93 0.59
C ALA A 96 -12.50 -10.01 -0.20
N TRP A 97 -11.18 -10.12 -0.03
CA TRP A 97 -10.35 -11.10 -0.74
C TRP A 97 -10.61 -12.56 -0.31
N GLN A 98 -11.36 -12.79 0.78
CA GLN A 98 -11.81 -14.14 1.12
C GLN A 98 -12.86 -14.69 0.15
N SER A 99 -13.65 -13.82 -0.49
CA SER A 99 -14.73 -14.22 -1.40
C SER A 99 -14.51 -13.77 -2.84
N LEU A 100 -13.59 -12.83 -3.09
CA LEU A 100 -13.26 -12.30 -4.41
C LEU A 100 -11.84 -12.66 -4.82
N PRO A 101 -11.61 -12.92 -6.13
CA PRO A 101 -10.26 -13.14 -6.62
C PRO A 101 -9.39 -11.90 -6.45
N SER A 102 -8.10 -12.11 -6.17
CA SER A 102 -7.16 -11.04 -5.86
C SER A 102 -5.87 -11.10 -6.69
N TRP A 103 -5.30 -9.94 -6.95
CA TRP A 103 -4.03 -9.70 -7.64
C TRP A 103 -3.20 -8.71 -6.85
N PHE A 104 -1.88 -8.83 -6.92
CA PHE A 104 -0.96 -7.99 -6.16
C PHE A 104 0.12 -7.41 -7.08
N LEU A 105 0.46 -6.15 -6.87
CA LEU A 105 1.62 -5.48 -7.46
C LEU A 105 2.33 -4.66 -6.39
N PHE A 106 3.62 -4.88 -6.19
CA PHE A 106 4.39 -4.13 -5.20
C PHE A 106 5.87 -4.06 -5.56
N GLY A 107 6.57 -3.09 -4.97
CA GLY A 107 8.00 -2.90 -5.12
C GLY A 107 8.79 -3.72 -4.11
N SER A 108 9.94 -4.26 -4.51
CA SER A 108 10.79 -5.05 -3.61
C SER A 108 11.55 -4.20 -2.58
N GLU A 109 11.62 -2.88 -2.79
CA GLU A 109 12.30 -1.91 -1.92
C GLU A 109 11.32 -0.93 -1.27
N ASP A 110 10.04 -1.34 -1.12
CA ASP A 110 9.04 -0.59 -0.37
C ASP A 110 9.43 -0.48 1.12
N LEU A 111 9.72 0.74 1.57
CA LEU A 111 10.11 1.08 2.95
C LEU A 111 8.91 1.40 3.85
N ASN A 112 7.69 1.39 3.32
CA ASN A 112 6.44 1.58 4.05
C ASN A 112 5.80 0.24 4.42
N ILE A 113 5.80 -0.69 3.48
CA ILE A 113 5.30 -2.05 3.64
C ILE A 113 6.43 -2.98 3.20
N PRO A 114 7.10 -3.67 4.14
CA PRO A 114 8.22 -4.54 3.78
C PRO A 114 7.83 -5.57 2.75
N VAL A 115 8.71 -5.89 1.80
CA VAL A 115 8.45 -6.89 0.75
C VAL A 115 7.99 -8.24 1.31
N ALA A 116 8.51 -8.63 2.48
CA ALA A 116 8.07 -9.85 3.17
C ALA A 116 6.59 -9.78 3.62
N ALA A 117 6.12 -8.61 4.05
CA ALA A 117 4.72 -8.38 4.40
C ALA A 117 3.81 -8.45 3.16
N HIS A 118 4.24 -7.85 2.04
CA HIS A 118 3.54 -7.95 0.76
C HIS A 118 3.37 -9.41 0.31
N ARG A 119 4.46 -10.16 0.26
CA ARG A 119 4.46 -11.60 -0.09
C ARG A 119 3.55 -12.41 0.84
N PHE A 120 3.68 -12.20 2.16
CA PHE A 120 2.83 -12.85 3.16
C PHE A 120 1.34 -12.59 2.92
N MET A 121 0.96 -11.33 2.66
CA MET A 121 -0.43 -10.96 2.41
C MET A 121 -0.95 -11.50 1.08
N ALA A 122 -0.13 -11.48 0.02
CA ALA A 122 -0.49 -12.00 -1.30
C ALA A 122 -0.71 -13.52 -1.27
N GLU A 123 0.16 -14.25 -0.59
CA GLU A 123 0.04 -15.71 -0.40
C GLU A 123 -1.22 -16.03 0.41
N ARG A 124 -1.42 -15.36 1.56
CA ARG A 124 -2.60 -15.54 2.42
C ARG A 124 -3.91 -15.23 1.69
N ALA A 125 -3.91 -14.23 0.81
CA ALA A 125 -5.07 -13.83 0.03
C ALA A 125 -5.33 -14.71 -1.20
N GLY A 126 -4.52 -15.76 -1.41
CA GLY A 126 -4.66 -16.65 -2.58
C GLY A 126 -4.52 -15.90 -3.90
N SER A 127 -3.58 -14.96 -3.98
CA SER A 127 -3.42 -14.11 -5.15
C SER A 127 -3.27 -14.95 -6.42
N ARG A 128 -4.09 -14.65 -7.43
CA ARG A 128 -4.08 -15.34 -8.72
C ARG A 128 -2.83 -15.03 -9.54
N HIS A 129 -2.32 -13.81 -9.40
CA HIS A 129 -1.04 -13.39 -9.95
C HIS A 129 -0.50 -12.22 -9.13
N THR A 130 0.77 -12.36 -8.74
CA THR A 130 1.53 -11.37 -7.97
C THR A 130 2.70 -10.87 -8.80
N VAL A 131 2.80 -9.55 -8.96
CA VAL A 131 3.88 -8.86 -9.66
C VAL A 131 4.75 -8.16 -8.62
N GLU A 132 5.93 -8.72 -8.38
CA GLU A 132 6.96 -8.07 -7.58
C GLU A 132 7.95 -7.36 -8.51
N LEU A 133 8.09 -6.05 -8.33
CA LEU A 133 8.93 -5.21 -9.18
C LEU A 133 10.25 -4.93 -8.45
N ALA A 134 11.34 -5.49 -8.97
CA ALA A 134 12.67 -5.36 -8.41
C ALA A 134 13.12 -3.89 -8.38
N GLY A 135 13.58 -3.41 -7.23
CA GLY A 135 13.98 -2.02 -7.01
C GLY A 135 12.81 -1.02 -6.88
N GLY A 136 11.56 -1.48 -7.00
CA GLY A 136 10.39 -0.62 -6.89
C GLY A 136 10.18 -0.10 -5.47
N SER A 137 9.77 1.16 -5.35
CA SER A 137 9.41 1.80 -4.08
C SER A 137 7.93 1.58 -3.73
N HIS A 138 7.41 2.26 -2.71
CA HIS A 138 5.98 2.20 -2.38
C HIS A 138 5.09 2.76 -3.51
N THR A 139 5.58 3.77 -4.24
CA THR A 139 4.87 4.37 -5.38
C THR A 139 5.15 3.68 -6.71
N VAL A 140 5.66 2.43 -6.71
CA VAL A 140 6.10 1.70 -7.91
C VAL A 140 5.12 1.70 -9.07
N ALA A 141 3.81 1.76 -8.80
CA ALA A 141 2.78 1.83 -9.84
C ALA A 141 2.82 3.10 -10.70
N ILE A 142 3.50 4.16 -10.26
CA ILE A 142 3.69 5.40 -11.01
C ILE A 142 4.71 5.19 -12.14
N PRO A 143 5.98 4.81 -11.87
CA PRO A 143 6.92 4.51 -12.94
C PRO A 143 6.52 3.25 -13.74
N GLU A 144 5.90 2.26 -13.09
CA GLU A 144 5.54 0.96 -13.70
C GLU A 144 4.05 0.87 -14.08
N ALA A 145 3.49 2.00 -14.53
CA ALA A 145 2.07 2.11 -14.88
C ALA A 145 1.62 1.08 -15.93
N ALA A 146 2.51 0.69 -16.86
CA ALA A 146 2.22 -0.34 -17.86
C ALA A 146 1.95 -1.71 -17.20
N ALA A 147 2.81 -2.13 -16.27
CA ALA A 147 2.65 -3.39 -15.53
C ALA A 147 1.35 -3.39 -14.72
N LEU A 148 1.01 -2.25 -14.09
CA LEU A 148 -0.27 -2.09 -13.39
C LEU A 148 -1.47 -2.23 -14.35
N VAL A 149 -1.44 -1.55 -15.50
CA VAL A 149 -2.54 -1.61 -16.48
C VAL A 149 -2.73 -3.04 -16.99
N ASP A 150 -1.64 -3.76 -17.26
CA ASP A 150 -1.72 -5.14 -17.71
C ASP A 150 -2.29 -6.07 -16.62
N LEU A 151 -1.90 -5.88 -15.36
CA LEU A 151 -2.47 -6.63 -14.24
C LEU A 151 -3.96 -6.34 -14.05
N ILE A 152 -4.39 -5.08 -14.21
CA ILE A 152 -5.80 -4.71 -14.17
C ILE A 152 -6.56 -5.37 -15.32
N ARG A 153 -6.04 -5.33 -16.55
CA ARG A 153 -6.66 -6.00 -17.71
C ARG A 153 -6.81 -7.50 -17.46
N GLU A 154 -5.78 -8.14 -16.93
CA GLU A 154 -5.84 -9.54 -16.53
C GLU A 154 -6.98 -9.76 -15.53
N ALA A 155 -7.04 -8.97 -14.45
CA ALA A 155 -8.07 -9.07 -13.43
C ALA A 155 -9.49 -8.93 -14.03
N THR A 156 -9.71 -8.02 -14.98
CA THR A 156 -11.02 -7.83 -15.63
C THR A 156 -11.45 -9.02 -16.50
N THR A 157 -10.50 -9.79 -17.03
CA THR A 157 -10.79 -10.94 -17.91
C THR A 157 -10.93 -12.25 -17.13
N LYS A 158 -10.22 -12.36 -16.00
CA LYS A 158 -10.14 -13.59 -15.21
C LYS A 158 -10.99 -13.54 -13.94
N ALA A 159 -11.64 -12.42 -13.59
CA ALA A 159 -12.48 -12.34 -12.38
C ALA A 159 -13.72 -13.25 -12.38
N ASN A 160 -14.10 -13.82 -13.52
CA ASN A 160 -15.27 -14.69 -13.70
C ASN A 160 -14.93 -16.18 -13.58
#